data_AF-A0A1F9MPR0-F1
#
_entry.id   AF-A0A1F9MPR0-F1
#
_cell.length_a   1.000
_cell.length_b   1.000
_cell.length_c   1.000
_cell.angle_alpha   90.00
_cell.angle_beta   90.00
_cell.angle_gamma   90.00
#
_symmetry.space_group_name_H-M   'P 1'
#
loop_
_entity.id
_entity.type
_entity.pdbx_description
1 polymer ?
#
loop_
_entity_poly.entity_id
_entity_poly.type
_entity_poly.pdbx_seq_one_letter_code
_entity_poly.pdbx_strand_id
1 'polypeptide(L)' 'MANSNDFGPLKGCVMPDSGFKIGDEVVYTNSYGVVFRNKTIVGTEIVDGEVRYFYAPTDAPWFSVKAKQLKKE' A
#
# COMPACT_ATOMS: atom_id res chain seq x y z
N MET A 1 18.78 -17.91 -25.33
CA MET A 1 18.44 -18.32 -23.95
C MET A 1 18.86 -17.21 -22.99
N ALA A 2 17.99 -16.94 -22.00
CA ALA A 2 18.16 -16.09 -20.82
C ALA A 2 18.38 -14.58 -21.06
N ASN A 3 17.27 -13.85 -21.23
CA ASN A 3 17.22 -12.41 -20.92
C ASN A 3 16.78 -12.27 -19.47
N SER A 4 17.74 -12.35 -18.55
CA SER A 4 17.52 -12.12 -17.12
C SER A 4 17.48 -10.60 -16.89
N ASN A 5 16.30 -10.02 -17.10
CA ASN A 5 15.95 -8.73 -16.51
C ASN A 5 15.80 -8.94 -15.00
N ASP A 6 16.94 -8.98 -14.31
CA ASP A 6 17.04 -8.79 -12.88
C ASP A 6 16.74 -7.32 -12.58
N PHE A 7 15.45 -7.01 -12.47
CA PHE A 7 15.03 -5.76 -11.85
C PHE A 7 15.26 -5.90 -10.35
N GLY A 8 16.51 -5.68 -9.93
CA GLY A 8 16.84 -5.47 -8.52
C GLY A 8 15.91 -4.41 -7.91
N PRO A 9 15.64 -4.48 -6.60
CA PRO A 9 14.70 -3.57 -5.95
C PRO A 9 15.11 -2.13 -6.21
N LEU A 10 14.18 -1.34 -6.74
CA LEU A 10 14.38 0.07 -7.07
C LEU A 10 14.94 0.80 -5.84
N LYS A 11 16.20 1.26 -5.95
CA LYS A 11 16.88 2.13 -4.99
C LYS A 11 15.93 3.29 -4.62
N GLY A 12 15.40 3.28 -3.40
CA GLY A 12 14.59 4.36 -2.85
C GLY A 12 13.27 3.93 -2.23
N CYS A 13 12.79 2.72 -2.48
CA CYS A 13 11.63 2.19 -1.76
C CYS A 13 12.11 1.65 -0.40
N VAL A 14 12.07 2.48 0.64
CA VAL A 14 12.06 2.00 2.01
C VAL A 14 10.88 1.04 2.09
N MET A 15 11.13 -0.27 2.14
CA MET A 15 10.08 -1.23 2.48
C MET A 15 9.78 -0.97 3.95
N PRO A 16 8.65 -0.35 4.28
CA PRO A 16 8.35 -0.18 5.68
C PRO A 16 8.06 -1.54 6.29
N ASP A 17 8.48 -1.72 7.54
CA ASP A 17 8.23 -2.91 8.37
C ASP A 17 6.72 -3.24 8.49
N SER A 18 5.84 -2.37 8.00
CA SER A 18 4.39 -2.55 7.91
C SER A 18 3.90 -3.55 6.86
N GLY A 19 4.77 -4.16 6.06
CA GLY A 19 4.48 -5.43 5.37
C GLY A 19 3.60 -5.38 4.10
N PHE A 20 3.13 -4.22 3.66
CA PHE A 20 2.37 -4.05 2.41
C PHE A 20 3.24 -3.47 1.29
N LYS A 21 3.02 -3.93 0.05
CA LYS A 21 3.66 -3.42 -1.17
C LYS A 21 2.63 -3.02 -2.21
N ILE A 22 3.05 -2.21 -3.19
CA ILE A 22 2.23 -1.87 -4.36
C ILE A 22 1.81 -3.16 -5.08
N GLY A 23 0.53 -3.26 -5.42
CA GLY A 23 -0.09 -4.44 -6.01
C GLY A 23 -0.69 -5.42 -5.01
N ASP A 24 -0.45 -5.28 -3.70
CA ASP A 24 -1.12 -6.12 -2.70
C ASP A 24 -2.62 -5.81 -2.65
N GLU A 25 -3.43 -6.87 -2.60
CA GLU A 25 -4.85 -6.80 -2.30
C GLU A 25 -5.06 -6.70 -0.78
N VAL A 26 -5.90 -5.76 -0.39
CA VAL A 26 -6.11 -5.35 0.99
C VAL A 26 -7.57 -5.02 1.28
N VAL A 27 -7.90 -5.14 2.56
CA VAL A 27 -9.13 -4.67 3.16
C VAL A 27 -8.82 -3.44 3.99
N TYR A 28 -9.49 -2.33 3.69
CA TYR A 28 -9.40 -1.09 4.46
C TYR A 28 -10.53 -1.00 5.49
N THR A 29 -10.21 -0.60 6.73
CA THR A 29 -11.20 -0.28 7.77
C THR A 29 -11.04 1.17 8.21
N ASN A 30 -12.09 1.97 8.06
CA ASN A 30 -12.06 3.36 8.50
C ASN A 30 -12.22 3.50 10.02
N SER A 31 -12.06 4.72 10.54
CA SER A 31 -12.20 5.00 11.99
C SER A 31 -13.60 4.74 12.57
N TYR A 32 -14.62 4.61 11.71
CA TYR A 32 -16.00 4.30 12.09
C TYR A 32 -16.28 2.78 12.06
N GLY A 33 -15.28 1.94 11.76
CA GLY A 33 -15.43 0.49 11.67
C GLY A 33 -16.03 -0.01 10.36
N VAL A 34 -16.21 0.86 9.36
CA VAL A 34 -16.70 0.46 8.04
C VAL A 34 -15.58 -0.22 7.27
N VAL A 35 -15.88 -1.40 6.73
CA VAL A 35 -14.93 -2.28 6.03
C VAL A 35 -15.11 -2.16 4.52
N PHE A 36 -14.02 -1.87 3.82
CA PHE A 36 -13.96 -1.76 2.37
C PHE A 36 -13.00 -2.84 1.84
N ARG A 37 -13.54 -3.81 1.11
CA ARG A 37 -12.78 -4.93 0.52
C ARG A 37 -12.34 -4.64 -0.91
N ASN A 38 -11.59 -5.58 -1.49
CA ASN A 38 -11.14 -5.58 -2.87
C ASN A 38 -10.40 -4.28 -3.24
N LYS A 39 -9.50 -3.84 -2.34
CA LYS A 39 -8.64 -2.68 -2.58
C LYS A 39 -7.24 -3.17 -2.94
N THR A 40 -6.54 -2.43 -3.78
CA THR A 40 -5.18 -2.73 -4.19
C THR A 40 -4.30 -1.55 -3.81
N ILE A 41 -3.15 -1.81 -3.19
CA ILE A 41 -2.18 -0.74 -2.91
C ILE A 41 -1.63 -0.22 -4.23
N VAL A 42 -1.72 1.09 -4.44
CA VAL A 42 -1.23 1.76 -5.67
C VAL A 42 -0.06 2.68 -5.40
N GLY A 43 0.22 3.01 -4.14
CA GLY A 43 1.33 3.87 -3.78
C GLY A 43 1.58 3.95 -2.28
N THR A 44 2.69 4.57 -1.92
CA THR A 44 3.11 4.81 -0.54
C THR A 44 3.70 6.20 -0.39
N GLU A 45 3.51 6.81 0.77
CA GLU A 45 4.16 8.07 1.14
C GLU A 45 4.62 8.05 2.59
N ILE A 46 5.49 9.00 2.96
CA ILE A 46 5.96 9.20 4.33
C ILE A 46 5.37 10.52 4.83
N VAL A 47 4.60 10.46 5.92
CA VAL A 47 3.97 11.63 6.55
C VAL A 47 4.32 11.60 8.04
N ASP A 48 4.97 12.65 8.54
CA ASP A 48 5.44 12.75 9.93
C ASP A 48 6.35 11.57 10.36
N GLY A 49 7.12 11.01 9.42
CA GLY A 49 7.98 9.85 9.66
C GLY A 49 7.24 8.50 9.69
N GLU A 50 5.92 8.48 9.50
CA GLU A 50 5.12 7.25 9.39
C GLU A 50 4.83 6.94 7.91
N VAL A 51 4.90 5.66 7.54
CA VAL A 51 4.51 5.24 6.18
C VAL A 51 3.00 5.10 6.07
N ARG A 52 2.45 5.71 5.02
CA ARG A 52 1.04 5.64 4.64
C ARG A 52 0.87 5.09 3.24
N TYR A 53 -0.32 4.60 2.97
CA TYR A 53 -0.63 3.81 1.79
C TYR A 53 -1.80 4.40 1.03
N PHE A 54 -1.69 4.44 -0.28
CA PHE A 54 -2.80 4.72 -1.19
C PHE A 54 -3.34 3.41 -1.74
N TYR A 55 -4.66 3.32 -1.88
CA TYR A 55 -5.32 2.15 -2.44
C TYR A 55 -6.36 2.53 -3.49
N ALA A 56 -6.65 1.61 -4.40
CA ALA A 56 -7.70 1.73 -5.41
C ALA A 56 -8.56 0.46 -5.46
N PRO A 57 -9.82 0.50 -5.90
CA PRO A 57 -10.59 1.68 -6.27
C PRO A 57 -11.01 2.49 -5.04
N THR A 58 -11.02 3.81 -5.16
CA THR A 58 -11.46 4.74 -4.10
C THR A 58 -11.91 6.06 -4.74
N ASP A 59 -12.92 6.70 -4.17
CA ASP A 59 -13.36 8.04 -4.59
C ASP A 59 -12.41 9.14 -4.10
N ALA A 60 -11.49 8.82 -3.20
CA ALA A 60 -10.52 9.75 -2.62
C ALA A 60 -9.06 9.28 -2.88
N PRO A 61 -8.55 9.34 -4.13
CA PRO A 61 -7.22 8.86 -4.48
C PRO A 61 -6.07 9.66 -3.83
N TRP A 62 -6.36 10.88 -3.34
CA TRP A 62 -5.40 11.71 -2.61
C TRP A 62 -5.31 11.36 -1.11
N PHE A 63 -6.15 10.44 -0.61
CA PHE A 63 -6.20 10.12 0.82
C PHE A 63 -5.38 8.87 1.12
N SER A 64 -4.31 9.03 1.89
CA SER A 64 -3.49 7.92 2.37
C SER A 64 -3.93 7.42 3.75
N VAL A 65 -3.73 6.12 3.98
CA VAL A 65 -4.13 5.44 5.21
C VAL A 65 -2.96 4.80 5.92
N LYS A 66 -3.09 4.66 7.24
CA LYS A 66 -2.06 4.02 8.07
C LYS A 66 -2.11 2.50 7.88
N ALA A 67 -0.96 1.84 8.00
CA ALA A 67 -0.86 0.38 7.94
C ALA A 67 -1.86 -0.36 8.85
N LYS A 68 -2.08 0.17 10.06
CA LYS A 68 -3.02 -0.41 11.05
C LYS A 68 -4.49 -0.44 10.60
N GLN A 69 -4.84 0.32 9.56
CA GLN A 69 -6.18 0.36 8.98
C GLN A 69 -6.33 -0.61 7.80
N LEU A 70 -5.25 -1.26 7.40
CA LEU A 70 -5.20 -2.20 6.29
C LEU A 70 -5.01 -3.63 6.83
N LYS A 71 -5.59 -4.59 6.14
CA LYS A 71 -5.36 -6.02 6.31
C LYS A 71 -5.15 -6.66 4.95
N LYS A 72 -4.24 -7.63 4.84
CA LYS A 72 -4.14 -8.45 3.62
C LYS A 72 -5.39 -9.31 3.49
N GLU A 73 -5.87 -9.44 2.27
CA GLU A 73 -6.92 -10.41 1.93
C GLU A 73 -6.37 -11.84 1.87
#